data_AF-D5P5Z2-F1
#
_entry.id   AF-D5P5Z2-F1
#
_cell.length_a   1.000
_cell.length_b   1.000
_cell.length_c   1.000
_cell.angle_alpha   90.00
_cell.angle_beta   90.00
_cell.angle_gamma   90.00
#
_symmetry.space_group_name_H-M   'P 1'
#
loop_
_entity.id
_entity.type
_entity.pdbx_description
1 polymer ?
#
loop_
_entity_poly.entity_id
_entity_poly.type
_entity_poly.pdbx_seq_one_letter_code
_entity_poly.pdbx_strand_id
1 'polypeptide(L)'
;PLSETGRLRLARCVVEERWPLRRTAERFQVSPTTAWRWASRYRTLGAAGMADRSSRPHRSPRRTPTRTERRIIKVRVLRRWGPARIGYMLGVHPSTVHRVLTRYGLAKLRWLDRATGRVVRRMESARCGDLVHVDVKKLGKIPAGGGWRMLGRSAGKRHAQADKTGMLNKHHQPLRGYHFLHTAIDAHSRLAYSELLADERQQTAAAFWIRANTWFAQCGINQRSEGVDRQRILLPISHLRRDLGRHRTPAHPTLPTPNQRESGAIPPHLGRRMGLRPSLHLRRRALPSISTLAAHLQSL
;
A
#
# COMPACT_ATOMS: atom_id res chain seq x y z
N PRO A 1 -0.44 35.26 -24.82
CA PRO A 1 0.44 35.93 -25.80
C PRO A 1 1.72 35.15 -26.18
N LEU A 2 2.47 34.59 -25.21
CA LEU A 2 3.76 33.91 -25.46
C LEU A 2 3.79 32.44 -25.01
N SER A 3 2.68 31.71 -25.16
CA SER A 3 2.75 30.23 -25.18
C SER A 3 3.56 29.76 -26.38
N GLU A 4 3.98 28.48 -26.40
CA GLU A 4 4.69 27.89 -27.53
C GLU A 4 3.96 28.12 -28.86
N THR A 5 2.65 27.86 -28.90
CA THR A 5 1.79 28.13 -30.06
C THR A 5 1.71 29.63 -30.40
N GLY A 6 1.68 30.50 -29.39
CA GLY A 6 1.67 31.95 -29.59
C GLY A 6 2.96 32.47 -30.23
N ARG A 7 4.12 31.96 -29.78
CA ARG A 7 5.44 32.27 -30.34
C ARG A 7 5.58 31.76 -31.77
N LEU A 8 5.04 30.57 -32.05
CA LEU A 8 5.00 30.01 -33.41
C LEU A 8 4.20 30.89 -34.36
N ARG A 9 2.99 31.30 -33.97
CA ARG A 9 2.15 32.21 -34.78
C ARG A 9 2.86 33.53 -35.05
N LEU A 10 3.45 34.14 -34.01
CA LEU A 10 4.23 35.36 -34.14
C LEU A 10 5.36 35.17 -35.16
N ALA A 11 6.14 34.09 -35.03
CA ALA A 11 7.29 33.87 -35.89
C ALA A 11 6.90 33.62 -37.35
N ARG A 12 5.79 32.89 -37.61
CA ARG A 12 5.24 32.69 -38.95
C ARG A 12 4.78 33.98 -39.60
N CYS A 13 4.11 34.88 -38.86
CA CYS A 13 3.74 36.18 -39.40
C CYS A 13 4.96 36.96 -39.93
N VAL A 14 6.10 36.91 -39.22
CA VAL A 14 7.33 37.59 -39.66
C VAL A 14 8.05 36.86 -40.80
N VAL A 15 8.14 35.53 -40.74
CA VAL A 15 9.01 34.74 -41.61
C VAL A 15 8.30 34.22 -42.87
N GLU A 16 7.08 33.72 -42.72
CA GLU A 16 6.28 33.13 -43.82
C GLU A 16 5.40 34.20 -44.47
N GLU A 17 4.66 34.97 -43.66
CA GLU A 17 3.75 36.01 -44.17
C GLU A 17 4.47 37.35 -44.44
N ARG A 18 5.77 37.44 -44.11
CA ARG A 18 6.63 38.63 -44.33
C ARG A 18 6.11 39.93 -43.71
N TRP A 19 5.37 39.85 -42.59
CA TRP A 19 4.91 41.05 -41.88
C TRP A 19 6.10 41.84 -41.30
N PRO A 20 6.03 43.18 -41.30
CA PRO A 20 7.00 44.01 -40.59
C PRO A 20 7.07 43.66 -39.09
N LEU A 21 8.28 43.72 -38.52
CA LEU A 21 8.52 43.37 -37.11
C LEU A 21 7.68 44.23 -36.15
N ARG A 22 7.55 45.53 -36.41
CA ARG A 22 6.77 46.44 -35.55
C ARG A 22 5.28 46.10 -35.55
N ARG A 23 4.70 45.84 -36.73
CA ARG A 23 3.30 45.41 -36.89
C ARG A 23 3.03 44.08 -36.17
N THR A 24 3.95 43.13 -36.29
CA THR A 24 3.80 41.85 -35.60
C THR A 24 3.94 42.02 -34.08
N ALA A 25 4.91 42.82 -33.63
CA ALA A 25 5.11 43.10 -32.21
C ALA A 25 3.86 43.73 -31.57
N GLU A 26 3.23 44.69 -32.26
CA GLU A 26 1.97 45.31 -31.86
C GLU A 26 0.82 44.30 -31.79
N ARG A 27 0.60 43.50 -32.85
CA ARG A 27 -0.46 42.47 -32.90
C ARG A 27 -0.36 41.46 -31.77
N PHE A 28 0.87 41.09 -31.39
CA PHE A 28 1.13 40.08 -30.35
C PHE A 28 1.41 40.69 -28.97
N GLN A 29 1.31 42.02 -28.83
CA GLN A 29 1.55 42.76 -27.58
C GLN A 29 2.92 42.47 -26.96
N VAL A 30 3.97 42.49 -27.78
CA VAL A 30 5.37 42.29 -27.35
C VAL A 30 6.28 43.39 -27.88
N SER A 31 7.49 43.49 -27.35
CA SER A 31 8.48 44.41 -27.91
C SER A 31 8.97 43.93 -29.30
N PRO A 32 9.36 44.85 -30.20
CA PRO A 32 9.99 44.49 -31.47
C PRO A 32 11.23 43.61 -31.31
N THR A 33 11.99 43.79 -30.22
CA THR A 33 13.16 42.95 -29.88
C THR A 33 12.76 41.51 -29.54
N THR A 34 11.64 41.32 -28.84
CA THR A 34 11.08 40.00 -28.55
C THR A 34 10.58 39.33 -29.82
N ALA A 35 9.90 40.09 -30.70
CA ALA A 35 9.43 39.58 -31.97
C ALA A 35 10.59 39.14 -32.89
N TRP A 36 11.63 39.98 -32.98
CA TRP A 36 12.87 39.67 -33.70
C TRP A 36 13.54 38.40 -33.16
N ARG A 37 13.66 38.25 -31.84
CA ARG A 37 14.29 37.07 -31.21
C ARG A 37 13.56 35.78 -31.57
N TRP A 38 12.23 35.77 -31.54
CA TRP A 38 11.45 34.59 -31.89
C TRP A 38 11.47 34.29 -33.38
N ALA A 39 11.37 35.31 -34.24
CA ALA A 39 11.50 35.14 -35.69
C ALA A 39 12.89 34.63 -36.10
N SER A 40 13.96 35.18 -35.51
CA SER A 40 15.34 34.70 -35.71
C SER A 40 15.49 33.23 -35.31
N ARG A 41 14.98 32.87 -34.13
CA ARG A 41 15.02 31.46 -33.67
C ARG A 41 14.22 30.53 -34.58
N TYR A 42 13.07 30.96 -35.08
CA TYR A 42 12.24 30.17 -36.00
C TYR A 42 12.96 29.90 -37.33
N ARG A 43 13.68 30.88 -37.88
CA ARG A 43 14.49 30.67 -39.09
C ARG A 43 15.52 29.57 -38.93
N THR A 44 16.12 29.44 -37.74
CA THR A 44 17.18 28.46 -37.48
C THR A 44 16.64 27.09 -37.07
N LEU A 45 15.56 27.04 -36.29
CA LEU A 45 15.10 25.81 -35.61
C LEU A 45 13.67 25.39 -35.97
N GLY A 46 12.98 26.14 -36.83
CA GLY A 46 11.59 25.91 -37.19
C GLY A 46 10.66 25.90 -35.98
N ALA A 47 9.56 25.15 -36.08
CA ALA A 47 8.55 25.05 -35.04
C ALA A 47 9.10 24.49 -33.71
N ALA A 48 10.05 23.55 -33.77
CA ALA A 48 10.68 22.95 -32.60
C ALA A 48 11.45 23.98 -31.73
N GLY A 49 11.85 25.11 -32.31
CA GLY A 49 12.53 26.19 -31.60
C GLY A 49 11.63 27.04 -30.68
N MET A 50 10.30 26.88 -30.74
CA MET A 50 9.36 27.74 -30.02
C MET A 50 9.13 27.31 -28.55
N ALA A 51 9.51 26.08 -28.23
CA ALA A 51 9.55 25.57 -26.87
C ALA A 51 10.52 26.38 -25.98
N ASP A 52 10.22 26.44 -24.68
CA ASP A 52 11.12 27.06 -23.72
C ASP A 52 12.42 26.27 -23.61
N ARG A 53 13.53 26.99 -23.79
CA ARG A 53 14.84 26.45 -23.43
C ARG A 53 14.96 26.44 -21.92
N SER A 54 15.69 25.45 -21.40
CA SER A 54 16.02 25.43 -19.99
C SER A 54 16.74 26.72 -19.59
N SER A 55 16.22 27.44 -18.61
CA SER A 55 16.91 28.56 -17.97
C SER A 55 17.99 28.10 -16.98
N ARG A 56 18.22 26.79 -16.88
CA ARG A 56 19.21 26.23 -15.96
C ARG A 56 20.61 26.57 -16.46
N PRO A 57 21.50 27.06 -15.59
CA PRO A 57 22.85 27.40 -15.97
C PRO A 57 23.59 26.16 -16.49
N HIS A 58 24.34 26.32 -17.58
CA HIS A 58 25.17 25.27 -18.17
C HIS A 58 26.22 24.74 -17.17
N ARG A 59 26.73 25.61 -16.29
CA ARG A 59 27.70 25.26 -15.25
C ARG A 59 27.25 25.77 -13.89
N SER A 60 27.47 24.97 -12.85
CA SER A 60 27.21 25.36 -11.45
C SER A 60 28.50 25.20 -10.64
N PRO A 61 29.35 26.25 -10.58
CA PRO A 61 30.67 26.17 -9.94
C PRO A 61 30.59 25.82 -8.44
N ARG A 62 29.52 26.25 -7.76
CA ARG A 62 29.27 25.96 -6.33
C ARG A 62 28.56 24.61 -6.11
N ARG A 63 28.53 23.73 -7.11
CA ARG A 63 27.96 22.40 -6.96
C ARG A 63 28.80 21.60 -5.97
N THR A 64 28.13 20.89 -5.07
CA THR A 64 28.76 20.00 -4.10
C THR A 64 29.73 19.04 -4.82
N PRO A 65 30.99 18.92 -4.36
CA PRO A 65 31.96 18.02 -4.96
C PRO A 65 31.46 16.57 -4.93
N THR A 66 31.72 15.82 -6.01
CA THR A 66 31.27 14.42 -6.17
C THR A 66 31.67 13.52 -5.00
N ARG A 67 32.82 13.77 -4.37
CA ARG A 67 33.27 13.05 -3.17
C ARG A 67 32.26 13.20 -2.01
N THR A 68 31.79 14.41 -1.76
CA THR A 68 30.78 14.69 -0.73
C THR A 68 29.42 14.11 -1.11
N GLU A 69 29.04 14.19 -2.39
CA GLU A 69 27.80 13.57 -2.90
C GLU A 69 27.81 12.04 -2.66
N ARG A 70 28.93 11.37 -2.95
CA ARG A 70 29.11 9.93 -2.68
C ARG A 70 29.06 9.59 -1.20
N ARG A 71 29.65 10.42 -0.33
CA ARG A 71 29.54 10.25 1.14
C ARG A 71 28.09 10.35 1.61
N ILE A 72 27.33 11.33 1.11
CA ILE A 72 25.90 11.47 1.41
C ILE A 72 25.12 10.21 1.02
N ILE A 73 25.34 9.71 -0.19
CA ILE A 73 24.66 8.51 -0.71
C ILE A 73 25.04 7.27 0.11
N LYS A 74 26.34 7.07 0.39
CA LYS A 74 26.82 5.95 1.21
C LYS A 74 26.13 5.90 2.57
N VAL A 75 26.08 7.03 3.26
CA VAL A 75 25.42 7.12 4.57
C VAL A 75 23.93 6.84 4.45
N ARG A 76 23.27 7.41 3.44
CA ARG A 76 21.85 7.18 3.19
C ARG A 76 21.53 5.70 3.01
N VAL A 77 22.30 4.99 2.19
CA VAL A 77 22.07 3.56 1.89
C VAL A 77 22.37 2.69 3.10
N LEU A 78 23.50 2.89 3.77
CA LEU A 78 23.93 2.04 4.89
C LEU A 78 23.11 2.26 6.16
N ARG A 79 22.85 3.53 6.51
CA ARG A 79 22.23 3.89 7.80
C ARG A 79 20.75 4.20 7.72
N ARG A 80 20.19 4.36 6.50
CA ARG A 80 18.80 4.75 6.27
C ARG A 80 18.41 6.03 7.03
N TRP A 81 19.32 7.01 7.04
CA TRP A 81 19.11 8.28 7.75
C TRP A 81 18.43 9.34 6.87
N GLY A 82 17.70 10.25 7.53
CA GLY A 82 17.12 11.43 6.92
C GLY A 82 18.16 12.55 6.68
N PRO A 83 17.83 13.56 5.87
CA PRO A 83 18.75 14.64 5.52
C PRO A 83 19.38 15.36 6.71
N ALA A 84 18.62 15.58 7.80
CA ALA A 84 19.12 16.26 9.00
C ALA A 84 20.27 15.51 9.67
N ARG A 85 20.10 14.20 9.94
CA ARG A 85 21.12 13.40 10.61
C ARG A 85 22.35 13.15 9.74
N ILE A 86 22.15 12.99 8.42
CA ILE A 86 23.27 12.91 7.45
C ILE A 86 24.03 14.24 7.42
N GLY A 87 23.30 15.36 7.38
CA GLY A 87 23.89 16.70 7.35
C GLY A 87 24.72 17.00 8.59
N TYR A 88 24.19 16.70 9.78
CA TYR A 88 24.92 16.80 11.04
C TYR A 88 26.23 16.00 11.01
N MET A 89 26.19 14.73 10.60
CA MET A 89 27.38 13.88 10.60
C MET A 89 28.44 14.28 9.57
N LEU A 90 28.03 14.83 8.43
CA LEU A 90 28.95 15.18 7.34
C LEU A 90 29.35 16.66 7.33
N GLY A 91 28.81 17.49 8.23
CA GLY A 91 29.03 18.94 8.24
C GLY A 91 28.41 19.64 7.02
N VAL A 92 27.26 19.15 6.53
CA VAL A 92 26.61 19.68 5.32
C VAL A 92 25.18 20.10 5.66
N HIS A 93 24.73 21.24 5.14
CA HIS A 93 23.36 21.71 5.39
C HIS A 93 22.31 20.67 4.90
N PRO A 94 21.23 20.40 5.66
CA PRO A 94 20.23 19.39 5.30
C PRO A 94 19.58 19.60 3.93
N SER A 95 19.43 20.84 3.47
CA SER A 95 18.90 21.14 2.13
C SER A 95 19.83 20.67 1.00
N THR A 96 21.15 20.74 1.20
CA THR A 96 22.15 20.21 0.26
C THR A 96 22.08 18.70 0.19
N VAL A 97 21.96 18.03 1.36
CA VAL A 97 21.74 16.58 1.41
C VAL A 97 20.47 16.21 0.65
N HIS A 98 19.36 16.91 0.88
CA HIS A 98 18.11 16.68 0.15
C HIS A 98 18.28 16.85 -1.37
N ARG A 99 18.93 17.94 -1.81
CA ARG A 99 19.19 18.19 -3.24
C ARG A 99 20.04 17.11 -3.89
N VAL A 100 21.06 16.59 -3.18
CA VAL A 100 21.88 15.47 -3.66
C VAL A 100 21.03 14.21 -3.78
N LEU A 101 20.30 13.83 -2.73
CA LEU A 101 19.46 12.62 -2.75
C LEU A 101 18.42 12.64 -3.89
N THR A 102 17.75 13.79 -4.10
CA THR A 102 16.78 13.96 -5.18
C THR A 102 17.44 13.87 -6.56
N ARG A 103 18.63 14.47 -6.74
CA ARG A 103 19.35 14.42 -8.03
C ARG A 103 19.77 13.00 -8.41
N TYR A 104 20.12 12.17 -7.43
CA TYR A 104 20.47 10.77 -7.64
C TYR A 104 19.26 9.82 -7.58
N GLY A 105 18.04 10.35 -7.51
CA GLY A 105 16.81 9.54 -7.57
C GLY A 105 16.61 8.61 -6.36
N LEU A 106 17.23 8.90 -5.21
CA LEU A 106 17.06 8.03 -4.04
C LEU A 106 15.63 8.16 -3.49
N ALA A 107 14.96 7.01 -3.35
CA ALA A 107 13.61 6.93 -2.81
C ALA A 107 13.54 7.50 -1.38
N LYS A 108 12.38 8.07 -1.04
CA LYS A 108 12.07 8.50 0.33
C LYS A 108 12.07 7.28 1.24
N LEU A 109 12.60 7.40 2.47
CA LEU A 109 12.64 6.25 3.41
C LEU A 109 11.26 5.67 3.69
N ARG A 110 10.22 6.52 3.72
CA ARG A 110 8.83 6.10 3.88
C ARG A 110 8.31 5.21 2.75
N TRP A 111 8.99 5.21 1.61
CA TRP A 111 8.66 4.34 0.48
C TRP A 111 9.47 3.05 0.51
N LEU A 112 10.46 2.93 1.39
CA LEU A 112 11.28 1.75 1.52
C LEU A 112 10.71 0.85 2.60
N ASP A 113 10.66 -0.45 2.31
CA ASP A 113 10.42 -1.46 3.32
C ASP A 113 11.56 -1.46 4.34
N ARG A 114 11.23 -1.50 5.64
CA ARG A 114 12.21 -1.39 6.72
C ARG A 114 13.14 -2.60 6.75
N ALA A 115 12.65 -3.79 6.43
CA ALA A 115 13.44 -5.02 6.45
C ALA A 115 14.40 -5.07 5.24
N THR A 116 13.85 -4.95 4.03
CA THR A 116 14.57 -5.19 2.77
C THR A 116 15.25 -3.94 2.19
N GLY A 117 14.83 -2.73 2.59
CA GLY A 117 15.32 -1.47 2.02
C GLY A 117 14.90 -1.23 0.57
N ARG A 118 14.02 -2.06 0.01
CA ARG A 118 13.48 -1.93 -1.34
C ARG A 118 12.24 -1.04 -1.33
N VAL A 119 11.96 -0.40 -2.47
CA VAL A 119 10.73 0.37 -2.62
C VAL A 119 9.53 -0.58 -2.46
N VAL A 120 8.63 -0.25 -1.54
CA VAL A 120 7.38 -0.97 -1.32
C VAL A 120 6.59 -0.95 -2.62
N ARG A 121 6.42 -2.11 -3.23
CA ARG A 121 5.57 -2.28 -4.41
C ARG A 121 4.18 -2.65 -3.92
N ARG A 122 3.18 -1.89 -4.37
CA ARG A 122 1.79 -2.28 -4.18
C ARG A 122 1.55 -3.49 -5.08
N MET A 123 1.05 -4.57 -4.52
CA MET A 123 0.54 -5.66 -5.34
C MET A 123 -0.81 -5.26 -5.89
N GLU A 124 -0.98 -5.47 -7.17
CA GLU A 124 -2.24 -5.27 -7.88
C GLU A 124 -2.69 -6.63 -8.39
N SER A 125 -3.97 -6.92 -8.18
CA SER A 125 -4.64 -8.13 -8.65
C SER A 125 -5.48 -7.71 -9.84
N ALA A 126 -5.26 -8.29 -11.01
CA ALA A 126 -5.96 -7.89 -12.23
C ALA A 126 -7.41 -8.40 -12.26
N ARG A 127 -7.66 -9.55 -11.60
CA ARG A 127 -8.95 -10.23 -11.55
C ARG A 127 -9.20 -10.81 -10.16
N CYS A 128 -10.46 -11.16 -9.88
CA CYS A 128 -10.83 -11.90 -8.68
C CYS A 128 -10.16 -13.28 -8.68
N GLY A 129 -9.64 -13.71 -7.53
CA GLY A 129 -9.02 -15.02 -7.37
C GLY A 129 -7.56 -15.12 -7.84
N ASP A 130 -6.96 -14.03 -8.32
CA ASP A 130 -5.52 -14.02 -8.65
C ASP A 130 -4.66 -13.97 -7.37
N LEU A 131 -5.15 -13.29 -6.33
CA LEU A 131 -4.45 -13.14 -5.06
C LEU A 131 -5.45 -13.04 -3.91
N VAL A 132 -5.32 -13.95 -2.93
CA VAL A 132 -6.04 -13.87 -1.65
C VAL A 132 -5.07 -13.65 -0.51
N HIS A 133 -5.38 -12.66 0.32
CA HIS A 133 -4.63 -12.38 1.53
C HIS A 133 -5.29 -13.09 2.71
N VAL A 134 -4.52 -13.90 3.43
CA VAL A 134 -4.98 -14.59 4.63
C VAL A 134 -4.23 -14.05 5.84
N ASP A 135 -4.97 -13.65 6.87
CA ASP A 135 -4.44 -13.13 8.13
C ASP A 135 -5.16 -13.78 9.32
N VAL A 136 -4.44 -13.92 10.43
CA VAL A 136 -5.01 -14.38 11.70
C VAL A 136 -4.79 -13.31 12.75
N LYS A 137 -5.88 -12.74 13.22
CA LYS A 137 -5.84 -11.70 14.25
C LYS A 137 -6.16 -12.28 15.62
N LYS A 138 -5.21 -12.15 16.54
CA LYS A 138 -5.33 -12.54 17.95
C LYS A 138 -5.89 -11.40 18.80
N LEU A 139 -7.09 -11.57 19.35
CA LEU A 139 -7.80 -10.57 20.14
C LEU A 139 -8.03 -11.07 21.57
N GLY A 140 -7.81 -10.24 22.58
CA GLY A 140 -8.10 -10.62 23.97
C GLY A 140 -9.60 -10.80 24.17
N LYS A 141 -10.01 -11.87 24.87
CA LYS A 141 -11.42 -12.10 25.20
C LYS A 141 -11.97 -10.98 26.07
N ILE A 142 -13.14 -10.46 25.72
CA ILE A 142 -13.87 -9.47 26.51
C ILE A 142 -14.75 -10.22 27.50
N PRO A 143 -14.74 -9.85 28.80
CA PRO A 143 -15.64 -10.46 29.77
C PRO A 143 -17.12 -10.36 29.42
N ALA A 144 -17.89 -11.37 29.81
CA ALA A 144 -19.34 -11.22 29.88
C ALA A 144 -19.67 -10.02 30.78
N GLY A 145 -20.54 -9.13 30.31
CA GLY A 145 -20.81 -7.84 30.95
C GLY A 145 -19.88 -6.70 30.53
N GLY A 146 -18.84 -6.94 29.71
CA GLY A 146 -18.00 -5.90 29.10
C GLY A 146 -16.66 -5.64 29.80
N GLY A 147 -15.76 -4.97 29.09
CA GLY A 147 -14.38 -4.73 29.52
C GLY A 147 -14.15 -3.39 30.24
N TRP A 148 -13.08 -3.33 31.04
CA TRP A 148 -12.72 -2.15 31.84
C TRP A 148 -12.50 -0.86 31.03
N ARG A 149 -12.17 -0.97 29.73
CA ARG A 149 -11.99 0.20 28.86
C ARG A 149 -13.28 0.99 28.64
N MET A 150 -14.43 0.32 28.71
CA MET A 150 -15.75 0.95 28.51
C MET A 150 -16.45 1.24 29.85
N LEU A 151 -16.29 0.35 30.83
CA LEU A 151 -17.05 0.40 32.10
C LEU A 151 -16.23 0.89 33.31
N GLY A 152 -14.97 1.27 33.09
CA GLY A 152 -14.03 1.59 34.16
C GLY A 152 -13.44 0.35 34.85
N ARG A 153 -12.35 0.57 35.61
CA ARG A 153 -11.55 -0.52 36.20
C ARG A 153 -12.34 -1.35 37.22
N SER A 154 -13.17 -0.73 38.05
CA SER A 154 -13.89 -1.43 39.13
C SER A 154 -14.96 -2.38 38.60
N ALA A 155 -15.84 -1.90 37.71
CA ALA A 155 -16.85 -2.75 37.06
C ALA A 155 -16.20 -3.80 36.14
N GLY A 156 -15.19 -3.39 35.35
CA GLY A 156 -14.45 -4.30 34.49
C GLY A 156 -13.72 -5.41 35.24
N LYS A 157 -13.17 -5.14 36.44
CA LYS A 157 -12.58 -6.18 37.30
C LYS A 157 -13.64 -7.13 37.85
N ARG A 158 -14.79 -6.61 38.31
CA ARG A 158 -15.91 -7.46 38.77
C ARG A 158 -16.39 -8.39 37.66
N HIS A 159 -16.63 -7.87 36.47
CA HIS A 159 -16.98 -8.67 35.29
C HIS A 159 -15.88 -9.66 34.94
N ALA A 160 -14.61 -9.22 35.00
CA ALA A 160 -13.48 -10.09 34.71
C ALA A 160 -13.33 -11.28 35.68
N GLN A 161 -13.73 -11.13 36.94
CA GLN A 161 -13.70 -12.20 37.95
C GLN A 161 -14.97 -13.06 37.93
N ALA A 162 -16.13 -12.44 37.70
CA ALA A 162 -17.42 -13.12 37.68
C ALA A 162 -17.58 -14.02 36.45
N ASP A 163 -17.06 -13.59 35.31
CA ASP A 163 -17.08 -14.38 34.09
C ASP A 163 -15.99 -15.47 34.15
N LYS A 164 -16.43 -16.65 34.61
CA LYS A 164 -15.65 -17.89 34.74
C LYS A 164 -15.65 -18.73 33.45
N THR A 165 -16.04 -18.17 32.29
CA THR A 165 -16.00 -18.94 31.04
C THR A 165 -14.56 -19.27 30.65
N GLY A 166 -14.22 -20.56 30.66
CA GLY A 166 -12.92 -21.08 30.22
C GLY A 166 -12.07 -21.67 31.35
N MET A 167 -10.77 -21.80 31.09
CA MET A 167 -9.83 -22.40 32.03
C MET A 167 -9.54 -21.46 33.20
N LEU A 168 -9.27 -22.01 34.38
CA LEU A 168 -8.75 -21.25 35.53
C LEU A 168 -7.23 -21.36 35.59
N ASN A 169 -6.56 -20.34 36.12
CA ASN A 169 -5.14 -20.44 36.46
C ASN A 169 -4.93 -21.19 37.78
N LYS A 170 -3.67 -21.41 38.18
CA LYS A 170 -3.29 -22.07 39.45
C LYS A 170 -3.79 -21.38 40.72
N HIS A 171 -4.32 -20.17 40.60
CA HIS A 171 -4.91 -19.37 41.69
C HIS A 171 -6.44 -19.28 41.57
N HIS A 172 -7.07 -20.18 40.80
CA HIS A 172 -8.52 -20.21 40.55
C HIS A 172 -9.11 -18.94 39.92
N GLN A 173 -8.28 -18.13 39.26
CA GLN A 173 -8.74 -16.95 38.54
C GLN A 173 -9.03 -17.29 37.07
N PRO A 174 -10.04 -16.68 36.43
CA PRO A 174 -10.36 -16.92 35.02
C PRO A 174 -9.16 -16.61 34.10
N LEU A 175 -8.64 -17.63 33.41
CA LEU A 175 -7.61 -17.48 32.39
C LEU A 175 -8.27 -16.98 31.10
N ARG A 176 -8.28 -15.67 30.92
CA ARG A 176 -8.84 -15.04 29.73
C ARG A 176 -7.90 -15.25 28.56
N GLY A 177 -8.20 -16.28 27.77
CA GLY A 177 -7.50 -16.58 26.53
C GLY A 177 -7.74 -15.54 25.43
N TYR A 178 -7.44 -15.94 24.21
CA TYR A 178 -7.62 -15.12 23.02
C TYR A 178 -8.75 -15.68 22.14
N HIS A 179 -9.34 -14.78 21.37
CA HIS A 179 -10.13 -15.06 20.18
C HIS A 179 -9.21 -14.97 18.96
N PHE A 180 -9.28 -15.95 18.07
CA PHE A 180 -8.49 -15.97 16.84
C PHE A 180 -9.41 -15.75 15.67
N LEU A 181 -9.38 -14.55 15.09
CA LEU A 181 -10.15 -14.21 13.91
C LEU A 181 -9.30 -14.55 12.68
N HIS A 182 -9.66 -15.62 11.99
CA HIS A 182 -9.07 -15.98 10.72
C HIS A 182 -9.84 -15.26 9.62
N THR A 183 -9.14 -14.53 8.76
CA THR A 183 -9.75 -13.73 7.70
C THR A 183 -9.02 -13.98 6.38
N ALA A 184 -9.78 -14.26 5.33
CA ALA A 184 -9.29 -14.36 3.95
C ALA A 184 -9.97 -13.28 3.11
N ILE A 185 -9.19 -12.52 2.32
CA ILE A 185 -9.66 -11.38 1.54
C ILE A 185 -9.14 -11.48 0.11
N ASP A 186 -10.03 -11.45 -0.86
CA ASP A 186 -9.65 -11.34 -2.28
C ASP A 186 -9.10 -9.94 -2.59
N ALA A 187 -7.92 -9.87 -3.22
CA ALA A 187 -7.20 -8.62 -3.41
C ALA A 187 -7.85 -7.69 -4.45
N HIS A 188 -8.63 -8.25 -5.39
CA HIS A 188 -9.34 -7.51 -6.44
C HIS A 188 -10.72 -7.04 -5.96
N SER A 189 -11.64 -7.97 -5.67
CA SER A 189 -13.02 -7.68 -5.26
C SER A 189 -13.15 -7.12 -3.85
N ARG A 190 -12.14 -7.35 -2.99
CA ARG A 190 -12.19 -7.07 -1.55
C ARG A 190 -13.25 -7.86 -0.78
N LEU A 191 -13.80 -8.92 -1.38
CA LEU A 191 -14.68 -9.83 -0.68
C LEU A 191 -13.90 -10.57 0.43
N ALA A 192 -14.47 -10.60 1.63
CA ALA A 192 -13.82 -11.14 2.81
C ALA A 192 -14.64 -12.29 3.42
N TYR A 193 -13.96 -13.38 3.73
CA TYR A 193 -14.46 -14.49 4.52
C TYR A 193 -13.77 -14.47 5.89
N SER A 194 -14.50 -14.64 6.99
CA SER A 194 -13.91 -14.62 8.33
C SER A 194 -14.57 -15.60 9.27
N GLU A 195 -13.76 -16.25 10.09
CA GLU A 195 -14.20 -17.19 11.12
C GLU A 195 -13.51 -16.90 12.44
N LEU A 196 -14.26 -17.07 13.54
CA LEU A 196 -13.69 -17.03 14.87
C LEU A 196 -13.36 -18.45 15.32
N LEU A 197 -12.07 -18.74 15.44
CA LEU A 197 -11.55 -20.08 15.75
C LEU A 197 -10.84 -20.11 17.12
N ALA A 198 -10.60 -21.33 17.60
CA ALA A 198 -10.07 -21.58 18.93
C ALA A 198 -8.58 -21.26 19.08
N ASP A 199 -7.81 -21.35 17.99
CA ASP A 199 -6.36 -21.10 17.97
C ASP A 199 -5.85 -20.64 16.59
N GLU A 200 -4.55 -20.32 16.52
CA GLU A 200 -3.81 -19.93 15.32
C GLU A 200 -2.93 -21.08 14.77
N ARG A 201 -3.21 -22.32 15.16
CA ARG A 201 -2.36 -23.47 14.81
C ARG A 201 -2.54 -23.82 13.34
N GLN A 202 -1.51 -24.48 12.81
CA GLN A 202 -1.42 -24.91 11.42
C GLN A 202 -2.68 -25.66 10.94
N GLN A 203 -3.16 -26.64 11.71
CA GLN A 203 -4.32 -27.46 11.33
C GLN A 203 -5.60 -26.61 11.23
N THR A 204 -5.84 -25.76 12.23
CA THR A 204 -6.98 -24.83 12.28
C THR A 204 -6.98 -23.88 11.09
N ALA A 205 -5.82 -23.30 10.77
CA ALA A 205 -5.68 -22.36 9.67
C ALA A 205 -5.76 -23.04 8.28
N ALA A 206 -5.27 -24.28 8.15
CA ALA A 206 -5.45 -25.07 6.93
C ALA A 206 -6.92 -25.44 6.71
N ALA A 207 -7.62 -25.86 7.77
CA ALA A 207 -9.04 -26.16 7.71
C ALA A 207 -9.87 -24.89 7.38
N PHE A 208 -9.51 -23.75 7.96
CA PHE A 208 -10.07 -22.44 7.60
C PHE A 208 -9.89 -22.14 6.12
N TRP A 209 -8.68 -22.33 5.57
CA TRP A 209 -8.42 -22.06 4.16
C TRP A 209 -9.28 -22.92 3.23
N ILE A 210 -9.48 -24.20 3.54
CA ILE A 210 -10.35 -25.08 2.74
C ILE A 210 -11.78 -24.52 2.70
N ARG A 211 -12.34 -24.16 3.86
CA ARG A 211 -13.70 -23.58 3.94
C ARG A 211 -13.80 -22.24 3.23
N ALA A 212 -12.81 -21.36 3.44
CA ALA A 212 -12.73 -20.07 2.78
C ALA A 212 -12.70 -20.22 1.25
N ASN A 213 -11.88 -21.14 0.73
CA ASN A 213 -11.76 -21.41 -0.69
C ASN A 213 -13.06 -21.95 -1.29
N THR A 214 -13.72 -22.89 -0.61
CA THR A 214 -15.04 -23.39 -1.02
C THR A 214 -16.07 -22.26 -1.06
N TRP A 215 -16.08 -21.38 -0.07
CA TRP A 215 -16.99 -20.24 -0.03
C TRP A 215 -16.71 -19.21 -1.14
N PHE A 216 -15.44 -18.92 -1.43
CA PHE A 216 -15.07 -18.06 -2.55
C PHE A 216 -15.52 -18.66 -3.89
N ALA A 217 -15.35 -19.96 -4.09
CA ALA A 217 -15.84 -20.65 -5.28
C ALA A 217 -17.37 -20.54 -5.44
N GLN A 218 -18.13 -20.66 -4.33
CA GLN A 218 -19.58 -20.43 -4.32
C GLN A 218 -19.95 -18.99 -4.69
N CYS A 219 -19.08 -18.02 -4.41
CA CYS A 219 -19.23 -16.62 -4.81
C CYS A 219 -18.75 -16.35 -6.25
N GLY A 220 -18.39 -17.38 -7.02
CA GLY A 220 -17.85 -17.25 -8.38
C GLY A 220 -16.38 -16.81 -8.44
N ILE A 221 -15.68 -16.79 -7.31
CA ILE A 221 -14.25 -16.46 -7.22
C ILE A 221 -13.46 -17.77 -7.14
N ASN A 222 -13.05 -18.28 -8.28
CA ASN A 222 -12.18 -19.45 -8.37
C ASN A 222 -10.72 -19.01 -8.30
N GLN A 223 -9.93 -19.61 -7.40
CA GLN A 223 -8.50 -19.36 -7.33
C GLN A 223 -7.82 -19.79 -8.62
N ARG A 224 -7.03 -18.90 -9.21
CA ARG A 224 -6.23 -19.22 -10.39
C ARG A 224 -4.82 -19.63 -9.96
N SER A 225 -4.38 -20.79 -10.42
CA SER A 225 -3.07 -21.38 -10.12
C SER A 225 -1.89 -20.63 -10.74
N GLU A 226 -2.13 -19.58 -11.53
CA GLU A 226 -1.19 -18.97 -12.49
C GLU A 226 -0.58 -17.63 -12.04
N GLY A 227 -0.60 -17.32 -10.74
CA GLY A 227 0.07 -16.14 -10.18
C GLY A 227 1.51 -16.44 -9.70
N VAL A 228 2.51 -15.72 -10.23
CA VAL A 228 3.94 -15.88 -9.90
C VAL A 228 4.31 -15.35 -8.50
N ASP A 229 3.44 -14.61 -7.81
CA ASP A 229 3.71 -14.05 -6.49
C ASP A 229 2.80 -14.66 -5.41
N ARG A 230 3.24 -15.79 -4.83
CA ARG A 230 2.62 -16.38 -3.64
C ARG A 230 3.12 -15.65 -2.39
N GLN A 231 2.40 -14.62 -1.96
CA GLN A 231 2.66 -14.06 -0.64
C GLN A 231 2.27 -15.06 0.46
N ARG A 232 3.31 -15.48 1.19
CA ARG A 232 3.34 -16.10 2.53
C ARG A 232 2.00 -16.57 3.08
N ILE A 233 1.69 -17.84 2.83
CA ILE A 233 1.05 -18.67 3.86
C ILE A 233 2.11 -18.85 4.95
N LEU A 234 2.08 -18.05 6.02
CA LEU A 234 2.84 -18.32 7.24
C LEU A 234 2.11 -19.39 8.06
N LEU A 235 2.02 -20.60 7.51
CA LEU A 235 1.65 -21.81 8.25
C LEU A 235 2.71 -22.86 7.91
N PRO A 236 3.22 -23.64 8.87
CA PRO A 236 4.22 -24.66 8.62
C PRO A 236 3.57 -25.87 7.92
N ILE A 237 3.12 -25.74 6.67
CA ILE A 237 2.49 -26.84 5.91
C ILE A 237 3.58 -27.82 5.44
N SER A 238 4.05 -28.69 6.33
CA SER A 238 4.97 -29.78 5.98
C SER A 238 4.28 -31.11 5.62
N HIS A 239 2.95 -31.26 5.74
CA HIS A 239 2.33 -32.60 5.58
C HIS A 239 1.03 -32.70 4.77
N LEU A 240 0.72 -31.76 3.86
CA LEU A 240 -0.38 -31.97 2.91
C LEU A 240 -0.02 -31.51 1.51
N ARG A 241 0.86 -32.28 0.84
CA ARG A 241 1.10 -32.16 -0.60
C ARG A 241 1.65 -33.46 -1.21
N ARG A 242 0.76 -34.44 -1.39
CA ARG A 242 0.73 -35.39 -2.53
C ARG A 242 -0.58 -35.02 -3.20
N ASP A 243 -0.69 -34.20 -4.25
CA ASP A 243 -0.08 -34.32 -5.57
C ASP A 243 -0.12 -32.97 -6.29
N LEU A 244 0.99 -32.24 -6.33
CA LEU A 244 1.20 -31.16 -7.32
C LEU A 244 2.69 -31.08 -7.62
N GLY A 245 3.04 -31.23 -8.90
CA GLY A 245 4.39 -31.40 -9.43
C GLY A 245 5.46 -30.49 -8.82
N ARG A 246 6.61 -31.10 -8.51
CA ARG A 246 7.82 -30.44 -8.02
C ARG A 246 8.41 -29.58 -9.14
N HIS A 247 8.33 -28.26 -9.01
CA HIS A 247 9.30 -27.36 -9.61
C HIS A 247 10.02 -26.58 -8.50
N ARG A 248 11.34 -26.81 -8.40
CA ARG A 248 12.25 -26.14 -7.47
C ARG A 248 12.29 -24.64 -7.78
N THR A 249 11.97 -23.81 -6.79
CA THR A 249 12.13 -22.35 -6.83
C THR A 249 13.42 -21.96 -6.08
N PRO A 250 14.15 -20.90 -6.48
CA PRO A 250 15.35 -20.46 -5.77
C PRO A 250 15.03 -19.94 -4.36
N ALA A 251 15.88 -20.23 -3.38
CA ALA A 251 15.70 -19.81 -1.99
C ALA A 251 15.88 -18.29 -1.83
N HIS A 252 14.86 -17.61 -1.31
CA HIS A 252 15.00 -16.26 -0.76
C HIS A 252 15.28 -16.33 0.74
N PRO A 253 16.15 -15.44 1.28
CA PRO A 253 16.53 -15.46 2.69
C PRO A 253 15.33 -15.16 3.60
N THR A 254 15.29 -15.87 4.73
CA THR A 254 14.28 -15.78 5.78
C THR A 254 14.19 -14.36 6.36
N LEU A 255 12.98 -13.79 6.35
CA LEU A 255 12.69 -12.52 7.03
C LEU A 255 12.60 -12.77 8.55
N PRO A 256 13.23 -11.93 9.40
CA PRO A 256 13.11 -12.05 10.84
C PRO A 256 11.68 -11.81 11.33
N THR A 257 11.38 -12.38 12.51
CA THR A 257 10.07 -12.36 13.17
C THR A 257 9.59 -10.92 13.43
N PRO A 258 8.29 -10.61 13.20
CA PRO A 258 7.74 -9.31 13.53
C PRO A 258 7.43 -9.24 15.02
N ASN A 259 8.47 -9.05 15.84
CA ASN A 259 8.31 -8.51 17.18
C ASN A 259 8.45 -6.99 17.09
N GLN A 260 7.35 -6.30 16.86
CA GLN A 260 7.08 -5.00 17.47
C GLN A 260 5.60 -4.63 17.32
N ARG A 261 4.98 -4.43 18.47
CA ARG A 261 3.60 -4.03 18.69
C ARG A 261 3.52 -2.51 18.45
N GLU A 262 3.08 -2.08 17.28
CA GLU A 262 2.60 -0.70 17.08
C GLU A 262 1.07 -0.76 16.94
N SER A 263 0.40 -0.36 18.01
CA SER A 263 -1.02 -0.06 18.03
C SER A 263 -1.31 1.10 17.07
N GLY A 264 -1.73 0.79 15.85
CA GLY A 264 -2.30 1.76 14.92
C GLY A 264 -3.72 2.12 15.34
N ALA A 265 -3.87 3.15 16.15
CA ALA A 265 -5.12 3.90 16.19
C ALA A 265 -5.35 4.52 14.80
N ILE A 266 -6.53 4.31 14.23
CA ILE A 266 -6.95 4.96 12.98
C ILE A 266 -7.19 6.44 13.30
N PRO A 267 -6.43 7.40 12.74
CA PRO A 267 -6.76 8.81 12.86
C PRO A 267 -8.03 9.11 12.06
N PRO A 268 -8.92 9.98 12.53
CA PRO A 268 -10.09 10.39 11.77
C PRO A 268 -9.64 11.35 10.66
N HIS A 269 -9.46 10.85 9.44
CA HIS A 269 -9.36 11.72 8.27
C HIS A 269 -10.72 11.88 7.60
N LEU A 270 -11.27 13.09 7.69
CA LEU A 270 -12.38 13.60 6.89
C LEU A 270 -11.90 13.74 5.43
N GLY A 271 -12.21 12.78 4.57
CA GLY A 271 -11.88 12.90 3.15
C GLY A 271 -12.26 11.67 2.31
N ARG A 272 -13.36 11.80 1.56
CA ARG A 272 -13.94 10.90 0.54
C ARG A 272 -14.50 9.56 1.07
N ARG A 273 -15.84 9.50 1.06
CA ARG A 273 -16.70 8.36 1.42
C ARG A 273 -16.28 7.07 0.71
N MET A 274 -15.61 6.17 1.44
CA MET A 274 -15.73 4.72 1.24
C MET A 274 -17.02 4.30 1.94
N GLY A 275 -18.16 4.47 1.27
CA GLY A 275 -19.44 3.99 1.80
C GLY A 275 -19.39 2.47 1.96
N LEU A 276 -19.80 1.98 3.13
CA LEU A 276 -20.19 0.59 3.28
C LEU A 276 -21.29 0.32 2.25
N ARG A 277 -21.07 -0.65 1.35
CA ARG A 277 -22.16 -1.18 0.54
C ARG A 277 -23.24 -1.77 1.48
N PRO A 278 -24.53 -1.73 1.11
CA PRO A 278 -25.61 -2.19 1.96
C PRO A 278 -25.33 -3.60 2.51
N SER A 279 -25.72 -3.82 3.75
CA SER A 279 -25.51 -5.04 4.54
C SER A 279 -25.82 -6.33 3.76
N LEU A 280 -24.77 -7.11 3.48
CA LEU A 280 -24.94 -8.55 3.21
C LEU A 280 -25.40 -9.22 4.51
N HIS A 281 -26.50 -9.97 4.43
CA HIS A 281 -27.09 -10.66 5.58
C HIS A 281 -26.05 -11.55 6.29
N LEU A 282 -25.83 -11.27 7.57
CA LEU A 282 -25.11 -12.15 8.48
C LEU A 282 -25.94 -13.44 8.65
N ARG A 283 -25.67 -14.48 7.87
CA ARG A 283 -26.33 -15.78 8.04
C ARG A 283 -25.78 -16.46 9.30
N ARG A 284 -26.41 -16.21 10.46
CA ARG A 284 -26.35 -17.13 11.59
C ARG A 284 -27.26 -18.31 11.29
N ARG A 285 -26.71 -19.51 11.11
CA ARG A 285 -27.42 -20.76 11.41
C ARG A 285 -26.44 -21.77 11.97
N ALA A 286 -26.34 -21.80 13.29
CA ALA A 286 -26.48 -23.06 13.99
C ALA A 286 -27.97 -23.14 14.38
N LEU A 287 -28.67 -24.19 13.96
CA LEU A 287 -29.92 -24.57 14.61
C LEU A 287 -29.66 -25.88 15.36
N PRO A 288 -29.92 -25.93 16.67
CA PRO A 288 -29.98 -27.18 17.42
C PRO A 288 -31.36 -27.83 17.25
N SER A 289 -31.41 -29.15 17.44
CA SER A 289 -32.55 -30.05 17.66
C SER A 289 -33.28 -30.69 16.47
N ILE A 290 -33.47 -31.99 16.64
CA ILE A 290 -34.23 -32.99 15.88
C ILE A 290 -35.71 -32.94 16.30
N SER A 291 -36.61 -32.94 15.31
CA SER A 291 -38.07 -33.21 15.28
C SER A 291 -38.66 -32.20 14.30
N THR A 292 -39.29 -32.53 13.17
CA THR A 292 -40.27 -33.59 12.92
C THR A 292 -40.31 -33.82 11.41
N LEU A 293 -40.22 -35.08 10.99
CA LEU A 293 -40.61 -35.54 9.66
C LEU A 293 -42.12 -35.33 9.50
N ALA A 294 -42.56 -34.51 8.53
CA ALA A 294 -43.82 -34.71 7.82
C ALA A 294 -44.04 -33.68 6.71
N ALA A 295 -44.65 -34.18 5.63
CA ALA A 295 -45.44 -33.50 4.61
C ALA A 295 -44.75 -33.02 3.33
N HIS A 296 -45.03 -33.84 2.30
CA HIS A 296 -45.21 -33.52 0.88
C HIS A 296 -44.03 -33.71 -0.09
N LEU A 297 -43.71 -34.99 -0.28
CA LEU A 297 -43.81 -35.60 -1.62
C LEU A 297 -45.28 -35.59 -2.07
N GLN A 298 -45.57 -34.94 -3.19
CA GLN A 298 -46.65 -35.28 -4.13
C GLN A 298 -46.59 -34.31 -5.34
N SER A 299 -45.91 -34.73 -6.40
CA SER A 299 -46.49 -34.86 -7.76
C SER A 299 -45.38 -35.10 -8.80
N LEU A 300 -45.34 -36.34 -9.29
CA LEU A 300 -44.69 -36.88 -10.49
C LEU A 300 -43.15 -36.97 -10.52
#